data_AF-A0AAD9P807-F1
#
_entry.id   AF-A0AAD9P807-F1
#
_cell.length_a   1.000
_cell.length_b   1.000
_cell.length_c   1.000
_cell.angle_alpha   90.00
_cell.angle_beta   90.00
_cell.angle_gamma   90.00
#
_symmetry.space_group_name_H-M   'P 1'
#
loop_
_entity.id
_entity.type
_entity.pdbx_description
1 polymer ?
#
loop_
_entity_poly.entity_id
_entity_poly.type
_entity_poly.pdbx_seq_one_letter_code
_entity_poly.pdbx_strand_id
1 'polypeptide(L)' 'MSIVNKRNELNIMVEDIDPHIIGITESWATPDISDAELGMTGYVMFRKDRLGRGVELFYILKNPSRLMK' A
#
# COMPACT_ATOMS: atom_id res chain seq x y z
N MET A 1 -6.77 -6.64 -12.15
CA MET A 1 -6.97 -5.19 -11.95
C MET A 1 -5.84 -4.72 -11.05
N SER A 2 -5.13 -3.63 -11.37
CA SER A 2 -3.97 -3.16 -10.59
C SER A 2 -4.39 -2.32 -9.39
N ILE A 3 -3.58 -2.34 -8.31
CA ILE A 3 -3.75 -1.52 -7.11
C ILE A 3 -3.75 -0.02 -7.44
N VAL A 4 -3.04 0.36 -8.50
CA VAL A 4 -2.98 1.74 -9.02
C VAL A 4 -4.38 2.24 -9.37
N ASN A 5 -5.19 1.40 -10.02
CA ASN A 5 -6.56 1.72 -10.41
C ASN A 5 -7.55 1.65 -9.24
N LYS A 6 -7.13 1.06 -8.11
CA LYS A 6 -7.96 0.81 -6.91
C LYS A 6 -7.59 1.69 -5.72
N ARG A 7 -6.67 2.64 -5.90
CA ARG A 7 -6.18 3.56 -4.87
C ARG A 7 -7.28 4.29 -4.11
N ASN A 8 -8.25 4.86 -4.82
CA ASN A 8 -9.31 5.63 -4.17
C ASN A 8 -10.16 4.75 -3.27
N GLU A 9 -10.53 3.56 -3.73
CA GLU A 9 -11.30 2.58 -2.95
C GLU A 9 -10.49 2.10 -1.74
N LEU A 10 -9.19 1.82 -1.93
CA LEU A 10 -8.29 1.45 -0.83
C LEU A 10 -8.21 2.56 0.22
N ASN A 11 -8.01 3.82 -0.19
CA ASN A 11 -7.92 4.94 0.74
C ASN A 11 -9.19 5.10 1.57
N ILE A 12 -10.36 5.01 0.94
CA ILE A 12 -11.66 5.06 1.64
C ILE A 12 -11.77 3.92 2.66
N MET A 13 -11.41 2.70 2.27
CA MET A 13 -11.43 1.55 3.20
C MET A 13 -10.46 1.74 4.37
N VAL A 14 -9.28 2.30 4.13
CA VAL A 14 -8.29 2.53 5.19
C VAL A 14 -8.73 3.64 6.14
N GLU A 15 -9.38 4.67 5.64
CA GLU A 15 -9.95 5.73 6.49
C GLU A 15 -11.10 5.21 7.36
N ASP A 16 -11.94 4.33 6.82
CA ASP A 16 -13.08 3.75 7.54
C ASP A 16 -12.68 2.68 8.56
N ILE A 17 -11.81 1.75 8.17
CA ILE A 17 -11.40 0.61 9.01
C ILE A 17 -10.27 0.99 9.99
N ASP A 18 -9.46 2.00 9.65
CA ASP A 18 -8.25 2.43 10.38
C ASP A 18 -7.32 1.26 10.80
N PRO A 19 -6.92 0.37 9.87
CA PRO A 19 -6.13 -0.80 10.19
C PRO A 19 -4.73 -0.46 10.69
N HIS A 20 -4.20 -1.24 11.63
CA HIS A 20 -2.80 -1.13 12.06
C HIS A 20 -1.81 -1.61 10.99
N ILE A 21 -2.22 -2.63 10.22
CA ILE A 21 -1.41 -3.31 9.21
C ILE A 21 -2.30 -3.57 7.99
N ILE A 22 -1.81 -3.25 6.80
CA ILE A 22 -2.45 -3.58 5.53
C ILE A 22 -1.48 -4.46 4.74
N GLY A 23 -1.96 -5.63 4.30
CA GLY A 23 -1.23 -6.51 3.40
C GLY A 23 -1.93 -6.55 2.05
N ILE A 24 -1.20 -6.23 0.97
CA ILE A 24 -1.72 -6.30 -0.40
C ILE A 24 -0.85 -7.29 -1.16
N THR A 25 -1.46 -8.38 -1.60
CA THR A 25 -0.85 -9.36 -2.50
C THR A 25 -1.34 -9.08 -3.91
N GLU A 26 -0.56 -9.48 -4.92
CA GLU A 26 -0.95 -9.34 -6.32
C GLU A 26 -1.34 -7.89 -6.68
N SER A 27 -0.51 -6.93 -6.27
CA SER A 27 -0.74 -5.50 -6.54
C SER A 27 -0.84 -5.18 -8.03
N TRP A 28 -0.14 -5.94 -8.88
CA TRP A 28 0.12 -5.60 -10.28
C TRP A 28 0.62 -4.16 -10.47
N ALA A 29 1.34 -3.61 -9.49
CA ALA A 29 2.16 -2.43 -9.70
C ALA A 29 3.50 -2.86 -10.32
N THR A 30 4.19 -1.89 -10.92
CA THR A 30 5.40 -2.11 -11.69
C THR A 30 6.51 -1.19 -11.18
N PRO A 31 7.79 -1.57 -11.32
CA PRO A 31 8.90 -0.82 -10.71
C PRO A 31 9.04 0.63 -11.19
N ASP A 32 8.43 1.01 -12.31
CA ASP A 32 8.37 2.38 -12.83
C ASP A 32 7.44 3.31 -12.04
N ILE A 33 6.51 2.75 -11.26
CA ILE A 33 5.64 3.52 -10.38
C ILE A 33 6.40 3.87 -9.11
N SER A 34 6.45 5.14 -8.76
CA SER A 34 7.20 5.58 -7.59
C SER A 34 6.55 5.16 -6.27
N ASP A 35 7.37 4.98 -5.23
CA ASP A 35 6.86 4.70 -3.89
C ASP A 35 6.05 5.87 -3.32
N ALA A 36 6.37 7.11 -3.71
CA ALA A 36 5.62 8.29 -3.33
C ALA A 36 4.20 8.28 -3.89
N GLU A 37 4.00 7.72 -5.08
CA GLU A 37 2.66 7.49 -5.59
C GLU A 37 1.96 6.46 -4.71
N LEU A 38 2.56 5.29 -4.47
CA LEU A 38 1.91 4.17 -3.76
C LEU A 38 1.76 4.34 -2.25
N GLY A 39 2.50 5.27 -1.68
CA GLY A 39 2.46 5.59 -0.26
C GLY A 39 1.10 6.12 0.22
N MET A 40 0.88 5.98 1.52
CA MET A 40 -0.36 6.36 2.19
C MET A 40 -0.07 7.15 3.45
N THR A 41 -0.75 8.28 3.63
CA THR A 41 -0.48 9.22 4.73
C THR A 41 -0.65 8.56 6.10
N GLY A 42 0.39 8.67 6.93
CA GLY A 42 0.40 8.13 8.28
C GLY A 42 0.73 6.64 8.34
N TYR A 43 1.12 6.03 7.22
CA TYR A 43 1.65 4.69 7.17
C TYR A 43 3.06 4.66 6.57
N VAL A 44 3.83 3.64 6.95
CA VAL A 44 5.13 3.31 6.37
C VAL A 44 4.93 2.14 5.42
N MET A 45 5.40 2.29 4.18
CA MET A 45 5.26 1.29 3.13
C MET A 45 6.51 0.44 2.98
N PHE A 46 6.31 -0.86 2.81
CA PHE A 46 7.32 -1.84 2.44
C PHE A 46 6.86 -2.53 1.15
N ARG A 47 7.71 -2.46 0.13
CA ARG A 47 7.41 -2.94 -1.22
C ARG A 47 8.45 -3.96 -1.64
N LYS A 48 8.01 -5.00 -2.33
CA LYS A 48 8.90 -5.97 -2.98
C LYS A 48 8.39 -6.31 -4.37
N ASP A 49 8.95 -5.61 -5.36
CA ASP A 49 8.75 -5.92 -6.77
C ASP A 49 9.33 -7.30 -7.13
N ARG A 50 8.69 -7.98 -8.10
CA ARG A 50 9.24 -9.17 -8.74
C ARG A 50 9.70 -8.82 -10.16
N LEU A 51 10.84 -9.38 -10.58
CA LEU A 51 11.29 -9.34 -11.97
C LEU A 51 10.41 -10.26 -12.82
N GLY A 52 9.59 -9.71 -13.74
CA GLY A 52 8.74 -10.46 -14.66
C GLY A 52 7.26 -10.05 -14.63
N ARG A 53 6.37 -10.90 -15.19
CA ARG A 53 4.91 -10.64 -15.18
C ARG A 53 4.29 -11.08 -13.85
N GLY A 54 4.12 -10.11 -12.95
CA GLY A 54 3.08 -10.03 -11.93
C GLY A 54 3.03 -11.12 -10.86
N VAL A 55 3.57 -10.82 -9.68
CA VAL A 55 2.84 -10.77 -8.39
C VAL A 55 3.75 -9.95 -7.48
N GLU A 56 3.30 -8.80 -7.06
CA GLU A 56 4.05 -7.94 -6.14
C GLU A 56 3.29 -7.82 -4.82
N LEU A 57 4.06 -7.72 -3.74
CA LEU A 57 3.61 -7.79 -2.36
C LEU A 57 3.93 -6.48 -1.67
N PHE A 58 2.91 -5.84 -1.08
CA PHE A 58 3.02 -4.62 -0.31
C PHE A 58 2.57 -4.86 1.12
N TYR A 59 3.29 -4.24 2.05
CA TYR A 59 2.85 -4.10 3.43
C TYR A 59 2.89 -2.64 3.81
N ILE A 60 1.86 -2.21 4.51
CA ILE A 60 1.72 -0.83 4.97
C ILE A 60 1.43 -0.90 6.48
N LEU A 61 2.31 -0.28 7.28
CA LEU A 61 2.23 -0.28 8.75
C LEU A 61 1.89 1.13 9.24
N LYS A 62 0.86 1.26 10.08
CA LYS A 62 0.50 2.56 10.64
C LYS A 62 1.68 3.08 11.46
N ASN A 63 2.10 4.31 11.20
CA ASN A 63 3.27 4.87 11.87
C ASN A 63 2.99 4.91 13.39
N PRO A 64 3.82 4.25 14.22
CA PRO A 64 3.58 4.14 15.66
C PRO A 64 3.45 5.50 16.37
N SER A 65 4.07 6.55 15.82
CA SER A 65 3.89 7.93 16.32
C SER A 65 2.44 8.44 16.28
N ARG A 66 1.57 7.86 15.43
CA ARG A 66 0.12 8.11 15.44
C ARG A 66 -0.65 7.24 16.44
N LEU A 67 -0.08 6.16 16.96
CA LEU A 67 -0.72 5.28 17.96
C LEU A 67 -0.62 5.83 19.39
N MET A 68 0.21 6.85 19.61
CA MET A 68 0.42 7.49 20.93
C MET A 68 -0.41 8.79 21.09
N LYS A 69 -1.43 9.00 20.25
CA LYS A 69 -2.40 10.09 20.40
C LYS A 69 -3.74 9.57 20.90
#